data_AF-A0A3N5G1D0-F1
#
_entry.id   AF-A0A3N5G1D0-F1
#
_cell.length_a   1.000
_cell.length_b   1.000
_cell.length_c   1.000
_cell.angle_alpha   90.00
_cell.angle_beta   90.00
_cell.angle_gamma   90.00
#
_symmetry.space_group_name_H-M   'P 1'
#
loop_
_entity.id
_entity.type
_entity.pdbx_description
1 polymer ?
#
loop_
_entity_poly.entity_id
_entity_poly.type
_entity_poly.pdbx_seq_one_letter_code
_entity_poly.pdbx_strand_id
1 'polypeptide(L)'
;MTDWDLGQKLIEQGACSLDQVREVLSLKERMGDLGAMAKPFARLLLERGYVRRDQLLKAGVPEGELPPPTPEEKPAEAPRKPAPPPPP
;
A
#
# COMPACT_ATOMS: atom_id res chain seq x y z
N MET A 1 -18.26 -0.84 2.52
CA MET A 1 -17.35 -0.24 1.52
C MET A 1 -16.60 -1.38 0.85
N THR A 2 -16.54 -1.45 -0.48
CA THR A 2 -15.78 -2.50 -1.17
C THR A 2 -14.33 -2.09 -1.33
N ASP A 3 -13.41 -3.03 -1.54
CA ASP A 3 -11.99 -2.71 -1.76
C ASP A 3 -11.80 -1.81 -3.00
N TRP A 4 -12.64 -1.99 -4.02
CA TRP A 4 -12.67 -1.15 -5.22
C TRP A 4 -13.10 0.28 -4.93
N ASP A 5 -14.14 0.49 -4.10
CA ASP A 5 -14.60 1.83 -3.69
C ASP A 5 -13.50 2.59 -2.95
N LEU A 6 -12.77 1.89 -2.05
CA LEU A 6 -11.61 2.45 -1.36
C LEU A 6 -10.48 2.79 -2.34
N GLY A 7 -10.19 1.91 -3.30
CA GLY A 7 -9.22 2.15 -4.35
C GLY A 7 -9.56 3.39 -5.19
N GLN A 8 -10.83 3.56 -5.59
CA GLN A 8 -11.27 4.75 -6.32
C GLN A 8 -11.07 6.03 -5.52
N LYS A 9 -11.46 6.07 -4.24
CA LYS A 9 -11.26 7.26 -3.40
C LYS A 9 -9.78 7.62 -3.26
N LEU A 10 -8.90 6.63 -3.11
CA LEU A 10 -7.47 6.87 -3.03
C LEU A 10 -6.89 7.39 -4.36
N ILE A 11 -7.45 6.97 -5.50
CA ILE A 11 -7.08 7.52 -6.82
C ILE A 11 -7.55 8.97 -6.94
N GLU A 12 -8.79 9.27 -6.54
CA GLU A 12 -9.33 10.63 -6.57
C GLU A 12 -8.55 11.60 -5.66
N GLN A 13 -8.02 11.10 -4.53
CA GLN A 13 -7.15 11.85 -3.63
C GLN A 13 -5.71 12.01 -4.15
N GLY A 14 -5.35 11.36 -5.25
CA GLY A 14 -3.98 11.30 -5.76
C GLY A 14 -3.03 10.50 -4.85
N ALA A 15 -3.57 9.69 -3.94
CA ALA A 15 -2.80 8.83 -3.05
C ALA A 15 -2.33 7.55 -3.74
N CYS A 16 -3.09 7.04 -4.73
CA CYS A 16 -2.72 5.87 -5.52
C CYS A 16 -3.04 6.03 -7.00
N SER A 17 -2.44 5.17 -7.83
CA SER A 17 -2.80 5.00 -9.24
C SER A 17 -3.67 3.76 -9.46
N LEU A 18 -4.45 3.77 -10.55
CA LEU A 18 -5.30 2.63 -10.94
C LEU A 18 -4.51 1.32 -11.09
N ASP A 19 -3.28 1.41 -11.60
CA ASP A 19 -2.37 0.27 -11.72
C ASP A 19 -2.01 -0.35 -10.36
N GLN A 20 -1.69 0.50 -9.37
CA GLN A 20 -1.39 0.06 -7.99
C GLN A 20 -2.59 -0.61 -7.33
N VAL A 21 -3.80 -0.05 -7.53
CA VAL A 21 -5.05 -0.63 -7.01
C VAL A 21 -5.28 -2.01 -7.62
N ARG A 22 -5.08 -2.17 -8.93
CA ARG A 22 -5.21 -3.47 -9.61
C ARG A 22 -4.17 -4.48 -9.11
N GLU A 23 -2.92 -4.08 -8.96
CA GLU A 23 -1.85 -4.96 -8.44
C GLU A 23 -2.23 -5.51 -7.06
N VAL A 24 -2.67 -4.63 -6.15
CA VAL A 24 -3.01 -5.02 -4.78
C VAL A 24 -4.28 -5.90 -4.73
N LEU A 25 -5.29 -5.62 -5.56
CA LEU A 25 -6.47 -6.48 -5.67
C LEU A 25 -6.11 -7.87 -6.16
N SER A 26 -5.28 -7.98 -7.21
CA SER A 26 -4.78 -9.27 -7.70
C SER A 26 -3.95 -10.01 -6.66
N LEU A 27 -3.19 -9.28 -5.83
CA LEU A 27 -2.38 -9.86 -4.77
C LEU A 27 -3.26 -10.39 -3.63
N LYS A 28 -4.31 -9.66 -3.26
CA LYS A 28 -5.32 -10.10 -2.30
C LYS A 28 -6.03 -11.37 -2.77
N GLU A 29 -6.44 -11.42 -4.04
CA GLU A 29 -7.08 -12.59 -4.65
C GLU A 29 -6.16 -13.81 -4.62
N ARG A 30 -4.90 -13.65 -5.02
CA ARG A 30 -3.88 -14.72 -4.96
C ARG A 30 -3.60 -15.22 -3.54
N MET A 31 -3.60 -14.35 -2.53
CA MET A 31 -3.46 -14.78 -1.13
C MET A 31 -4.68 -15.58 -0.67
N GLY A 32 -5.88 -15.17 -1.06
CA GLY A 32 -7.11 -15.89 -0.74
C GLY A 32 -7.14 -17.30 -1.34
N ASP A 33 -6.67 -17.43 -2.58
CA ASP A 33 -6.55 -18.72 -3.29
C ASP A 33 -5.57 -19.67 -2.59
N LEU A 34 -4.47 -19.15 -2.04
CA LEU A 34 -3.47 -19.90 -1.28
C LEU A 34 -3.92 -20.30 0.14
N GLY A 35 -5.16 -19.98 0.54
CA GLY A 35 -5.67 -20.23 1.89
C GLY A 35 -4.97 -19.38 2.97
N ALA A 36 -4.19 -18.37 2.55
CA ALA A 36 -3.58 -17.42 3.46
C ALA A 36 -4.66 -16.46 3.97
N MET A 37 -4.54 -16.02 5.23
CA MET A 37 -5.44 -15.03 5.81
C MET A 37 -5.43 -13.77 4.94
N ALA A 38 -6.51 -13.57 4.18
CA ALA A 38 -6.61 -12.48 3.22
C ALA A 38 -6.49 -11.15 3.97
N LYS A 39 -5.33 -10.50 3.86
CA LYS A 39 -5.09 -9.21 4.49
C LYS A 39 -6.04 -8.17 3.90
N PRO A 40 -6.51 -7.20 4.71
CA PRO A 40 -7.35 -6.12 4.19
C PRO A 40 -6.59 -5.29 3.16
N PHE A 41 -7.30 -4.81 2.14
CA PHE A 41 -6.72 -4.06 1.02
C PHE A 41 -5.94 -2.82 1.49
N ALA A 42 -6.48 -2.08 2.47
CA ALA A 42 -5.82 -0.94 3.11
C ALA A 42 -4.43 -1.29 3.68
N ARG A 43 -4.29 -2.48 4.27
CA ARG A 43 -3.02 -2.95 4.83
C ARG A 43 -2.02 -3.30 3.74
N LEU A 44 -2.46 -3.93 2.66
CA LEU A 44 -1.59 -4.24 1.54
C LEU A 44 -1.08 -2.96 0.85
N LEU A 45 -1.92 -1.94 0.73
CA LEU A 45 -1.51 -0.62 0.22
C LEU A 45 -0.44 0.05 1.10
N LEU A 46 -0.57 -0.06 2.43
CA LEU A 46 0.44 0.42 3.38
C LEU A 46 1.74 -0.38 3.31
N GLU A 47 1.66 -1.72 3.31
CA GLU A 47 2.83 -2.60 3.23
C GLU A 47 3.62 -2.38 1.93
N ARG A 48 2.94 -2.03 0.84
CA ARG A 48 3.56 -1.68 -0.44
C ARG A 48 4.09 -0.24 -0.51
N GLY A 49 3.75 0.60 0.47
CA GLY A 49 4.12 2.01 0.50
C GLY A 49 3.40 2.87 -0.56
N TYR A 50 2.29 2.39 -1.12
CA TYR A 50 1.52 3.15 -2.11
C TYR A 50 0.74 4.28 -1.46
N VAL A 51 0.21 4.06 -0.25
CA VAL A 51 -0.52 5.06 0.52
C VAL A 51 0.11 5.27 1.88
N ARG A 52 -0.19 6.41 2.50
CA ARG A 52 0.12 6.69 3.90
C ARG A 52 -1.11 6.48 4.78
N ARG A 53 -0.87 6.31 6.08
CA ARG A 53 -1.94 6.14 7.07
C ARG A 53 -2.96 7.28 7.02
N ASP A 54 -2.48 8.51 6.91
CA ASP A 54 -3.31 9.73 6.77
C ASP A 54 -4.26 9.68 5.55
N GLN A 55 -3.79 9.12 4.43
CA GLN A 55 -4.60 9.02 3.21
C GLN A 55 -5.70 7.98 3.35
N LEU A 56 -5.41 6.85 4.00
CA LEU A 56 -6.44 5.84 4.30
C LEU A 56 -7.50 6.38 5.25
N LEU A 57 -7.10 7.18 6.25
CA LEU A 57 -8.02 7.85 7.15
C LEU A 57 -8.93 8.84 6.41
N LYS A 58 -8.36 9.64 5.51
CA LYS A 58 -9.13 10.54 4.64
C LYS A 58 -10.06 9.79 3.69
N ALA A 59 -9.69 8.60 3.24
CA ALA A 59 -10.55 7.76 2.40
C ALA A 59 -11.70 7.10 3.19
N GLY A 60 -11.68 7.17 4.53
CA GLY A 60 -12.71 6.65 5.42
C GLY A 60 -12.38 5.29 6.05
N VAL A 61 -11.11 4.86 6.02
CA VAL A 61 -10.68 3.63 6.69
C VAL A 61 -10.51 3.89 8.19
N PRO A 62 -11.15 3.12 9.08
CA PRO A 62 -11.02 3.30 10.51
C PRO A 62 -9.62 2.92 11.00
N GLU A 63 -9.09 3.67 11.96
CA GLU A 63 -7.75 3.45 12.53
C GLU A 63 -7.53 2.04 13.09
N GLY A 64 -8.59 1.38 13.56
CA GLY A 64 -8.55 0.02 14.10
C GLY A 64 -8.33 -1.08 13.04
N GLU A 65 -8.59 -0.80 11.76
CA GLU A 65 -8.25 -1.71 10.65
C GLU A 65 -6.82 -1.49 10.13
N LEU A 66 -6.22 -0.37 10.49
CA LEU A 66 -4.85 -0.04 10.10
C LEU A 66 -3.89 -0.73 11.07
N PRO A 67 -2.81 -1.36 10.59
CA PRO A 67 -1.78 -1.86 11.49
C PRO A 67 -1.26 -0.70 12.37
N PRO A 68 -0.87 -0.97 13.63
CA PRO A 68 -0.26 0.05 14.47
C PRO A 68 0.92 0.65 13.72
N PRO A 69 1.23 1.95 13.92
CA PRO A 69 2.40 2.56 13.31
C PRO A 69 3.59 1.85 13.94
N THR A 70 4.13 0.84 13.27
CA THR A 70 5.35 0.21 13.72
C THR A 70 6.42 1.31 13.71
N PRO A 71 7.13 1.55 14.83
CA PRO A 71 8.23 2.52 14.88
C PRO A 71 9.40 2.19 13.91
N GLU A 72 9.27 1.15 13.09
CA GLU A 72 10.12 0.79 11.96
C GLU A 72 9.79 1.51 10.63
N GLU A 73 9.12 2.68 10.65
CA GLU A 73 9.32 3.71 9.62
C GLU A 73 10.72 4.36 9.75
N LYS A 74 11.76 3.51 9.87
CA LYS A 74 13.05 3.88 9.32
C LYS A 74 12.79 3.91 7.81
N PRO A 75 12.98 5.05 7.12
CA PRO A 75 12.68 5.16 5.70
C PRO A 75 13.29 3.95 5.02
N ALA A 76 12.45 3.15 4.35
CA ALA A 76 12.93 2.08 3.50
C ALA A 76 14.03 2.69 2.64
N GLU A 77 15.27 2.30 2.95
CA GLU A 77 16.45 2.70 2.23
C GLU A 77 16.10 2.43 0.77
N ALA A 78 15.92 3.50 0.00
CA ALA A 78 15.67 3.40 -1.43
C ALA A 78 16.65 2.35 -1.96
N PRO A 79 16.22 1.39 -2.81
CA PRO A 79 17.12 0.38 -3.34
C PRO A 79 18.35 1.12 -3.84
N ARG A 80 19.49 0.93 -3.16
CA ARG A 80 20.72 1.64 -3.46
C ARG A 80 20.97 1.40 -4.94
N LYS A 81 20.71 2.42 -5.76
CA LYS A 81 21.24 2.45 -7.12
C LYS A 81 22.73 2.17 -6.92
N PRO A 82 23.34 1.18 -7.60
CA PRO A 82 24.80 1.06 -7.55
C PRO A 82 25.35 2.43 -7.95
N ALA A 83 26.21 2.99 -7.10
CA ALA A 83 26.80 4.29 -7.32
C ALA A 83 27.40 4.34 -8.75
N PRO A 84 27.23 5.43 -9.50
CA PRO A 84 27.93 5.57 -10.78
C PRO A 84 29.44 5.49 -10.50
N PRO A 85 30.22 4.80 -11.35
CA PRO A 85 31.67 4.78 -11.20
C PRO A 85 32.21 6.22 -11.31
N PRO A 86 33.28 6.57 -10.58
CA PRO A 86 33.90 7.89 -10.72
C PRO A 86 34.43 8.07 -12.15
N PRO A 87 34.36 9.29 -12.72
CA PRO A 87 34.98 9.63 -14.01
C PRO A 87 36.53 9.62 -13.90
N PRO A 88 37.26 9.62 -15.03
CA PRO A 88 38.55 8.94 -15.22
C PRO A 88 39.73 9.47 -14.40
#